data_AF-A0A453E4V3-F1
#
_entry.id   AF-A0A453E4V3-F1
#
_cell.length_a   1.000
_cell.length_b   1.000
_cell.length_c   1.000
_cell.angle_alpha   90.00
_cell.angle_beta   90.00
_cell.angle_gamma   90.00
#
_symmetry.space_group_name_H-M   'P 1'
#
loop_
_entity.id
_entity.type
_entity.pdbx_description
1 polymer ?
#
loop_
_entity_poly.entity_id
_entity_poly.type
_entity_poly.pdbx_seq_one_letter_code
_entity_poly.pdbx_strand_id
1 'polypeptide(L)'
;MAYRAWLWRLMYTSAYMATITLVAAAMPFFGDFVSVCGAVGFTPLDFVLPALAFLKAGKLPKNLGLRRTVKALCCAVAVLFSAIGVLACIGAIRAIVLDVKTYKFFHDM
;
A
#
# COMPACT_ATOMS: atom_id res chain seq x y z
N MET A 1 17.54 33.78 8.05
CA MET A 1 16.20 33.21 7.73
C MET A 1 16.23 31.69 7.48
N ALA A 2 17.23 31.13 6.79
CA ALA A 2 17.33 29.69 6.53
C ALA A 2 17.43 28.80 7.79
N TYR A 3 18.13 29.25 8.84
CA TYR A 3 18.28 28.49 10.09
C TYR A 3 16.94 28.24 10.80
N ARG A 4 16.07 29.26 10.86
CA ARG A 4 14.72 29.14 11.44
C ARG A 4 13.86 28.14 10.66
N ALA A 5 13.93 28.14 9.33
CA ALA A 5 13.21 27.16 8.51
C ALA A 5 13.71 25.72 8.74
N TRP A 6 15.01 25.53 8.94
CA TRP A 6 15.59 24.24 9.31
C TRP A 6 15.14 23.75 10.69
N LEU A 7 15.11 24.64 11.69
CA LEU A 7 14.60 24.33 13.02
C LEU A 7 13.12 23.94 12.99
N TRP A 8 12.29 24.69 12.25
CA TRP A 8 10.88 24.33 12.08
C TRP A 8 10.74 22.96 11.41
N ARG A 9 11.48 22.70 10.34
CA ARG A 9 11.44 21.42 9.64
C ARG A 9 11.85 20.27 10.58
N LEU A 10 12.92 20.45 11.36
CA LEU A 10 13.36 19.48 12.35
C LEU A 10 12.31 19.23 13.43
N MET A 11 11.67 20.27 13.96
CA MET A 11 10.60 20.12 14.94
C MET A 11 9.41 19.34 14.36
N TYR A 12 8.93 19.70 13.18
CA TYR A 12 7.81 18.98 12.56
C TYR A 12 8.16 17.53 12.23
N THR A 13 9.35 17.28 11.67
CA THR A 13 9.80 15.92 11.35
C THR A 13 9.99 15.07 12.61
N SER A 14 10.61 15.60 13.66
CA SER A 14 10.81 14.86 14.91
C SER A 14 9.50 14.58 15.63
N ALA A 15 8.59 15.56 15.71
CA ALA A 15 7.25 15.37 16.27
C ALA A 15 6.46 14.31 15.49
N TYR A 16 6.46 14.39 14.16
CA TYR A 16 5.81 13.41 13.30
C TYR A 16 6.37 12.00 13.49
N MET A 17 7.71 11.85 13.46
CA MET A 17 8.35 10.55 13.65
C MET A 17 8.09 9.97 15.05
N ALA A 18 8.17 10.79 16.10
CA ALA A 18 7.85 10.38 17.47
C ALA A 18 6.41 9.87 17.57
N THR A 19 5.44 10.58 17.00
CA THR A 19 4.02 10.15 17.03
C THR A 19 3.81 8.82 16.30
N ILE A 20 4.39 8.64 15.12
CA ILE A 20 4.23 7.39 14.36
C ILE A 20 4.91 6.22 15.08
N THR A 21 6.09 6.45 15.66
CA THR A 21 6.84 5.42 16.37
C THR A 21 6.09 4.98 17.62
N LEU A 22 5.50 5.92 18.36
CA LEU A 22 4.69 5.64 19.54
C LEU A 22 3.43 4.84 19.17
N VAL A 23 2.75 5.23 18.09
CA VAL A 23 1.57 4.50 17.58
C VAL A 23 1.93 3.10 17.12
N ALA A 24 3.05 2.93 16.40
CA ALA A 24 3.52 1.64 15.93
C ALA A 24 3.96 0.71 17.07
N ALA A 25 4.61 1.26 18.11
CA ALA A 25 5.02 0.50 19.29
C ALA A 25 3.84 0.11 20.19
N ALA A 26 2.78 0.91 20.24
CA ALA A 26 1.59 0.65 21.05
C ALA A 26 0.65 -0.39 20.43
N MET A 27 0.62 -0.53 19.10
CA MET A 27 -0.24 -1.48 18.40
C MET A 27 0.52 -2.77 18.03
N PRO A 28 0.23 -3.92 18.65
CA PRO A 28 0.91 -5.18 18.30
C PRO A 28 0.56 -5.69 16.90
N PHE A 29 -0.55 -5.20 16.31
CA PHE A 29 -1.06 -5.58 15.00
C PHE A 29 -0.75 -4.54 13.90
N PHE A 30 0.24 -3.65 14.12
CA PHE A 30 0.59 -2.61 13.14
C PHE A 30 0.94 -3.19 11.75
N GLY A 31 1.52 -4.40 11.71
CA GLY A 31 1.80 -5.11 10.47
C GLY A 31 0.55 -5.39 9.62
N ASP A 32 -0.59 -5.70 10.24
CA ASP A 32 -1.83 -5.95 9.50
C ASP A 32 -2.43 -4.66 8.92
N PHE A 33 -2.29 -3.53 9.63
CA PHE A 33 -2.69 -2.23 9.09
C PHE A 33 -1.83 -1.84 7.88
N VAL A 34 -0.52 -2.08 7.95
CA VAL A 34 0.38 -1.89 6.80
C VAL A 34 -0.03 -2.80 5.64
N SER A 35 -0.44 -4.03 5.92
CA SER A 35 -0.95 -4.97 4.91
C SER A 35 -2.23 -4.46 4.22
N VAL A 36 -3.19 -3.89 4.97
CA VAL A 36 -4.38 -3.23 4.39
C VAL A 36 -3.97 -2.08 3.48
N CYS A 37 -3.08 -1.20 3.93
CA CYS A 37 -2.56 -0.09 3.13
C CYS A 37 -1.85 -0.57 1.86
N GLY A 38 -1.10 -1.67 1.95
CA GLY A 38 -0.44 -2.33 0.83
C GLY A 38 -1.44 -2.91 -0.18
N ALA A 39 -2.50 -3.53 0.30
CA ALA A 39 -3.52 -4.15 -0.52
C ALA A 39 -4.41 -3.12 -1.25
N VAL A 40 -4.82 -2.06 -0.56
CA VAL A 40 -5.69 -1.00 -1.12
C VAL A 40 -4.89 0.02 -1.95
N GLY A 41 -3.69 0.37 -1.51
CA GLY A 41 -2.89 1.45 -2.09
C GLY A 41 -1.79 0.94 -3.02
N PHE A 42 -0.79 0.27 -2.46
CA PHE A 42 0.41 -0.11 -3.22
C PHE A 42 0.12 -1.10 -4.34
N THR A 43 -0.72 -2.11 -4.10
CA THR A 43 -1.04 -3.15 -5.08
C THR A 43 -1.62 -2.56 -6.39
N PRO A 44 -2.67 -1.72 -6.36
CA PRO A 44 -3.14 -1.07 -7.59
C PRO A 44 -2.18 -0.03 -8.12
N LEU A 45 -1.47 0.71 -7.26
CA LEU A 45 -0.53 1.75 -7.71
C LEU A 45 0.68 1.15 -8.46
N ASP A 46 1.19 0.00 -8.03
CA ASP A 46 2.40 -0.60 -8.60
C ASP A 46 2.11 -1.54 -9.78
N PHE A 47 1.00 -2.28 -9.75
CA PHE A 47 0.70 -3.27 -10.80
C PHE A 47 -0.38 -2.82 -11.79
N VAL A 48 -1.42 -2.13 -11.32
CA VAL A 48 -2.56 -1.74 -12.17
C VAL A 48 -2.28 -0.43 -12.90
N LEU A 49 -1.73 0.57 -12.20
CA LEU A 49 -1.48 1.89 -12.77
C LEU A 49 -0.47 1.84 -13.94
N PRO A 50 0.71 1.18 -13.84
CA PRO A 50 1.64 1.12 -14.96
C PRO A 50 1.08 0.36 -16.16
N ALA A 51 0.31 -0.72 -15.91
CA ALA A 51 -0.36 -1.46 -16.98
C ALA A 51 -1.38 -0.59 -17.73
N LEU A 52 -2.21 0.17 -17.01
CA LEU A 52 -3.16 1.11 -17.60
C LEU A 52 -2.46 2.29 -18.29
N ALA A 53 -1.41 2.84 -17.69
CA ALA A 53 -0.61 3.90 -18.26
C ALA A 53 0.05 3.47 -19.57
N PHE A 54 0.60 2.25 -19.62
CA PHE A 54 1.17 1.67 -20.84
C PHE A 54 0.12 1.52 -21.95
N LEU A 55 -1.08 1.05 -21.61
CA LEU A 55 -2.20 0.94 -22.54
C LEU A 55 -2.66 2.32 -23.07
N LYS A 56 -2.66 3.35 -22.22
CA LYS A 56 -3.09 4.71 -22.55
C LYS A 56 -2.03 5.51 -23.30
N ALA A 57 -0.73 5.25 -23.06
CA ALA A 57 0.38 5.96 -23.69
C ALA A 57 0.50 5.71 -25.20
N GLY A 58 -0.25 4.77 -25.77
CA GLY A 58 -0.34 4.57 -27.23
C GLY A 58 0.94 4.05 -27.88
N LYS A 59 1.98 3.68 -27.11
CA LYS A 59 3.27 3.12 -27.55
C LYS A 59 3.14 1.64 -27.93
N LEU A 60 2.11 1.30 -28.68
CA LEU A 60 1.77 -0.08 -28.98
C LEU A 60 2.43 -0.52 -30.28
N PRO A 61 2.99 -1.74 -30.35
CA PRO A 61 3.75 -2.18 -31.52
C PRO A 61 2.87 -2.25 -32.78
N LYS A 62 3.48 -1.95 -33.93
CA LYS A 62 2.80 -1.95 -35.24
C LYS A 62 2.30 -3.34 -35.65
N ASN A 63 2.93 -4.40 -35.14
CA ASN A 63 2.53 -5.78 -35.38
C ASN A 63 1.22 -6.11 -34.66
N LEU A 64 0.18 -6.45 -35.42
CA LEU A 64 -1.18 -6.68 -34.91
C LEU A 64 -1.26 -7.84 -33.90
N GLY A 65 -0.42 -8.87 -34.06
CA GLY A 65 -0.30 -9.99 -33.13
C GLY A 65 0.30 -9.55 -31.80
N LEU A 66 1.48 -8.94 -31.83
CA LEU A 66 2.19 -8.46 -30.63
C LEU A 66 1.37 -7.41 -29.86
N ARG A 67 0.64 -6.55 -30.59
CA ARG A 67 -0.30 -5.57 -30.02
C ARG A 67 -1.41 -6.23 -29.20
N ARG A 68 -1.97 -7.35 -29.68
CA ARG A 68 -3.01 -8.11 -28.95
C ARG A 68 -2.43 -8.81 -27.73
N THR A 69 -1.26 -9.43 -27.85
CA THR A 69 -0.59 -10.10 -26.73
C THR A 69 -0.26 -9.14 -25.60
N VAL A 70 0.34 -7.98 -25.92
CA VAL A 70 0.70 -6.98 -24.89
C VAL A 70 -0.55 -6.40 -24.22
N LYS A 71 -1.62 -6.13 -25.00
CA LYS A 71 -2.91 -5.70 -24.43
C LYS A 71 -3.50 -6.74 -23.49
N ALA A 72 -3.54 -8.01 -23.91
CA ALA A 72 -4.05 -9.10 -23.09
C ALA A 72 -3.24 -9.26 -21.81
N LEU A 73 -1.91 -9.15 -21.87
CA LEU A 73 -1.03 -9.27 -20.73
C LEU A 73 -1.22 -8.11 -19.74
N CYS A 74 -1.28 -6.86 -20.21
CA CYS A 74 -1.57 -5.71 -19.35
C CYS A 74 -2.96 -5.80 -18.70
N CYS A 75 -4.00 -6.22 -19.43
CA CYS A 75 -5.31 -6.46 -18.85
C CYS A 75 -5.31 -7.60 -17.83
N ALA A 76 -4.61 -8.70 -18.12
CA ALA A 76 -4.50 -9.82 -17.21
C ALA A 76 -3.82 -9.41 -15.90
N VAL A 77 -2.69 -8.70 -15.96
CA VAL A 77 -2.01 -8.15 -14.77
C VAL A 77 -2.95 -7.23 -13.99
N ALA A 78 -3.64 -6.29 -14.66
CA ALA A 78 -4.54 -5.38 -14.00
C ALA A 78 -5.68 -6.09 -13.25
N VAL A 79 -6.32 -7.08 -13.88
CA VAL A 79 -7.44 -7.83 -13.27
C VAL A 79 -6.94 -8.76 -12.16
N LEU A 80 -5.84 -9.49 -12.39
CA LEU A 80 -5.29 -10.42 -11.40
C LEU A 80 -4.83 -9.70 -10.13
N PHE A 81 -4.04 -8.64 -10.27
CA PHE A 81 -3.54 -7.90 -9.10
C PHE A 81 -4.65 -7.11 -8.39
N SER A 82 -5.69 -6.67 -9.11
CA SER A 82 -6.87 -6.10 -8.46
C SER A 82 -7.63 -7.14 -7.63
N ALA A 83 -7.83 -8.36 -8.16
CA ALA A 83 -8.45 -9.45 -7.40
C ALA A 83 -7.61 -9.87 -6.19
N ILE A 84 -6.28 -9.97 -6.35
CA ILE A 84 -5.34 -10.24 -5.26
C ILE A 84 -5.40 -9.13 -4.21
N GLY A 85 -5.48 -7.86 -4.63
CA GLY A 85 -5.64 -6.72 -3.71
C GLY A 85 -6.89 -6.84 -2.85
N VAL A 86 -8.03 -7.23 -3.42
CA VAL A 86 -9.27 -7.45 -2.65
C VAL A 86 -9.12 -8.62 -1.67
N LEU A 87 -8.57 -9.74 -2.11
CA LEU A 87 -8.33 -10.90 -1.24
C LEU A 87 -7.35 -10.58 -0.10
N ALA A 88 -6.30 -9.81 -0.40
CA ALA A 88 -5.34 -9.33 0.59
C ALA A 88 -5.99 -8.39 1.60
N CYS A 89 -6.89 -7.49 1.17
CA CYS A 89 -7.67 -6.64 2.07
C CYS A 89 -8.52 -7.48 3.03
N ILE A 90 -9.23 -8.50 2.51
CA ILE A 90 -10.06 -9.39 3.34
C ILE A 90 -9.18 -10.15 4.34
N GLY A 91 -8.04 -10.66 3.90
CA GLY A 91 -7.07 -11.36 4.76
C GLY A 91 -6.53 -10.47 5.88
N ALA A 92 -6.15 -9.24 5.56
CA ALA A 92 -5.64 -8.27 6.51
C ALA A 92 -6.72 -7.84 7.52
N ILE A 93 -7.96 -7.58 7.08
CA ILE A 93 -9.07 -7.28 8.00
C ILE A 93 -9.34 -8.46 8.93
N ARG A 94 -9.31 -9.70 8.42
CA ARG A 94 -9.47 -10.90 9.25
C ARG A 94 -8.37 -11.00 10.30
N ALA A 95 -7.11 -10.73 9.93
CA ALA A 95 -5.98 -10.76 10.84
C ALA A 95 -6.14 -9.72 11.96
N ILE A 96 -6.50 -8.48 11.62
CA ILE A 96 -6.83 -7.42 12.60
C ILE A 96 -7.92 -7.88 13.57
N VAL A 97 -9.00 -8.49 13.07
CA VAL A 97 -10.12 -8.94 13.92
C VAL A 97 -9.70 -10.07 14.86
N LEU A 98 -8.81 -10.99 14.43
CA LEU A 98 -8.30 -12.06 15.28
C LEU A 98 -7.33 -11.53 16.33
N ASP A 99 -6.46 -10.60 15.95
CA ASP A 99 -5.48 -10.00 16.83
C ASP A 99 -6.16 -9.12 17.89
N VAL A 100 -7.16 -8.32 17.51
CA VAL A 100 -7.95 -7.50 18.45
C VAL A 100 -8.70 -8.36 19.48
N LYS A 101 -9.16 -9.57 19.11
CA LYS A 101 -9.83 -10.49 20.05
C LYS A 101 -8.90 -11.09 21.09
N THR A 102 -7.63 -11.30 20.73
CA THR A 102 -6.59 -11.82 21.63
C THR A 102 -5.94 -10.67 22.42
N TYR A 103 -6.07 -9.44 21.91
CA TYR A 103 -5.53 -8.25 22.54
C TYR A 103 -6.32 -7.87 23.80
N LYS A 104 -5.76 -8.24 24.95
CA LYS A 104 -6.10 -7.61 26.22
C LYS A 104 -5.20 -6.39 26.40
N PHE A 105 -5.80 -5.21 26.56
CA PHE A 105 -5.12 -3.91 26.64
C PHE A 105 -4.06 -3.81 27.77
N PHE A 106 -4.07 -4.73 28.73
CA PHE A 106 -3.03 -4.97 29.73
C PHE A 106 -3.17 -6.42 30.20
N HIS A 107 -2.21 -7.29 29.88
CA HIS A 107 -2.03 -8.54 30.61
C HIS A 107 -0.57 -8.65 31.05
N ASP A 108 -0.17 -7.67 31.85
CA ASP A 108 0.77 -7.80 32.96
C ASP A 108 0.69 -6.50 33.80
N MET A 109 -0.32 -6.47 34.67
CA MET A 109 -0.13 -6.20 36.09
C MET A 109 -0.45 -7.50 36.82
#